data_AF-A0AAJ6NGJ4-F1
#
_entry.id   AF-A0AAJ6NGJ4-F1
#
_cell.length_a   1.000
_cell.length_b   1.000
_cell.length_c   1.000
_cell.angle_alpha   90.00
_cell.angle_beta   90.00
_cell.angle_gamma   90.00
#
_symmetry.space_group_name_H-M   'P 1'
#
loop_
_entity.id
_entity.type
_entity.pdbx_description
1 polymer ?
#
loop_
_entity_poly.entity_id
_entity_poly.type
_entity_poly.pdbx_seq_one_letter_code
_entity_poly.pdbx_strand_id
1 'polypeptide(L)'
;MVTHEYYIFQSYLLVMPYLALTIYFLFFQSDNFYLKTRSSVQLLYGLMVLGTVFINLILWRSFFSEYYFFKFNINGSGKHVLLATLLATVAAVSGWVFTARVQIINAIKNQSLQVLMNSRNSTVYIDKVDKVMSLRRAIVEENKKAGISGVKPFVTEAKYHTLKDEEKSAIIYMLNYLEFISIGIRHYNLDEAFLKQSMRSIVNSNYDLFYKVIEIHRGYDNKAVYTQFELLHARWGKDGAAKCSKCQAWQDSVFVKKPWYVNYSAAIHCVAMVLTMGAWLLLILFMWAIKEFLTSGEQSEHICYNCAPKFVDDHAKAA
;
A
#
# COMPACT_ATOMS: atom_id res chain seq x y z
N MET A 1 -27.77 -34.40 31.19
CA MET A 1 -27.96 -33.03 30.66
C MET A 1 -26.64 -32.30 30.36
N VAL A 2 -25.52 -32.63 31.01
CA VAL A 2 -24.22 -31.95 30.81
C VAL A 2 -23.58 -32.19 29.42
N THR A 3 -24.00 -33.22 28.69
CA THR A 3 -23.36 -33.58 27.41
C THR A 3 -23.66 -32.57 26.29
N HIS A 4 -24.89 -32.06 26.16
CA HIS A 4 -25.28 -31.21 25.02
C HIS A 4 -24.62 -29.82 25.02
N GLU A 5 -24.46 -29.19 26.19
CA GLU A 5 -23.83 -27.87 26.30
C GLU A 5 -22.33 -27.92 25.97
N TYR A 6 -21.67 -29.04 26.27
CA TYR A 6 -20.25 -29.25 25.97
C TYR A 6 -19.96 -29.34 24.46
N TYR A 7 -20.82 -30.01 23.68
CA TYR A 7 -20.68 -30.09 22.21
C TYR A 7 -20.85 -28.73 21.52
N ILE A 8 -21.73 -27.88 22.06
CA ILE A 8 -21.98 -26.54 21.53
C ILE A 8 -20.75 -25.65 21.75
N PHE A 9 -20.18 -25.66 22.95
CA PHE A 9 -18.98 -24.88 23.28
C PHE A 9 -17.77 -25.24 22.40
N GLN A 10 -17.53 -26.54 22.16
CA GLN A 10 -16.44 -27.01 21.30
C GLN A 10 -16.63 -26.60 19.83
N SER A 11 -17.87 -26.58 19.35
CA SER A 11 -18.20 -26.11 18.00
C SER A 11 -17.90 -24.63 17.83
N TYR A 12 -18.20 -23.79 18.84
CA TYR A 12 -17.85 -22.37 18.82
C TYR A 12 -16.33 -22.12 18.78
N LEU A 13 -15.55 -22.95 19.48
CA LEU A 13 -14.09 -22.83 19.53
C LEU A 13 -13.44 -23.05 18.15
N LEU A 14 -14.07 -23.87 17.28
CA LEU A 14 -13.61 -24.09 15.90
C LEU A 14 -14.03 -22.98 14.93
N VAL A 15 -15.11 -22.25 15.21
CA VAL A 15 -15.63 -21.17 14.35
C VAL A 15 -14.98 -19.81 14.65
N MET A 16 -14.69 -19.52 15.93
CA MET A 16 -14.01 -18.31 16.39
C MET A 16 -12.76 -17.91 15.56
N PRO A 17 -11.85 -18.82 15.21
CA PRO A 17 -10.76 -18.62 14.25
C PRO A 17 -11.12 -17.82 12.99
N TYR A 18 -12.20 -18.23 12.33
CA TYR A 18 -12.63 -17.68 11.05
C TYR A 18 -13.21 -16.29 11.26
N LEU A 19 -14.02 -16.11 12.30
CA LEU A 19 -14.57 -14.81 12.66
C LEU A 19 -13.45 -13.80 13.00
N ALA A 20 -12.46 -14.21 13.81
CA ALA A 20 -11.32 -13.38 14.15
C ALA A 20 -10.51 -12.97 12.91
N LEU A 21 -10.28 -13.92 11.99
CA LEU A 21 -9.60 -13.66 10.73
C LEU A 21 -10.40 -12.70 9.83
N THR A 22 -11.71 -12.91 9.70
CA THR A 22 -12.59 -12.03 8.91
C THR A 22 -12.61 -10.62 9.49
N ILE A 23 -12.77 -10.47 10.81
CA ILE A 23 -12.71 -9.18 11.51
C ILE A 23 -11.36 -8.51 11.27
N TYR A 24 -10.26 -9.26 11.40
CA TYR A 24 -8.92 -8.72 11.14
C TYR A 24 -8.80 -8.13 9.73
N PHE A 25 -9.27 -8.85 8.70
CA PHE A 25 -9.19 -8.35 7.33
C PHE A 25 -10.11 -7.15 7.07
N LEU A 26 -11.31 -7.15 7.65
CA LEU A 26 -12.26 -6.05 7.48
C LEU A 26 -11.79 -4.75 8.13
N PHE A 27 -11.11 -4.81 9.28
CA PHE A 27 -10.70 -3.60 10.01
C PHE A 27 -9.26 -3.16 9.74
N PHE A 28 -8.32 -4.09 9.49
CA PHE A 28 -6.90 -3.75 9.39
C PHE A 28 -6.36 -3.74 7.95
N GLN A 29 -6.99 -4.47 7.03
CA GLN A 29 -6.52 -4.55 5.64
C GLN A 29 -7.34 -3.70 4.66
N SER A 30 -8.49 -3.16 5.08
CA SER A 30 -9.26 -2.20 4.30
C SER A 30 -8.54 -0.85 4.28
N ASP A 31 -7.93 -0.52 3.14
CA ASP A 31 -7.35 0.79 2.91
C ASP A 31 -8.32 1.60 2.04
N ASN A 32 -8.95 2.63 2.65
CA ASN A 32 -9.97 3.49 2.03
C ASN A 32 -9.47 4.23 0.78
N PHE A 33 -8.16 4.26 0.54
CA PHE A 33 -7.62 4.85 -0.67
C PHE A 33 -7.97 4.03 -1.91
N TYR A 34 -7.92 2.69 -1.83
CA TYR A 34 -8.23 1.84 -2.99
C TYR A 34 -9.74 1.76 -3.19
N LEU A 35 -10.17 1.86 -4.45
CA LEU A 35 -11.59 1.77 -4.81
C LEU A 35 -12.11 0.33 -4.81
N LYS A 36 -11.18 -0.63 -4.99
CA LYS A 36 -11.47 -2.07 -5.01
C LYS A 36 -10.52 -2.78 -4.06
N THR A 37 -11.01 -3.80 -3.36
CA THR A 37 -10.17 -4.67 -2.54
C THR A 37 -9.10 -5.32 -3.41
N ARG A 38 -7.84 -5.20 -2.97
CA ARG A 38 -6.68 -5.74 -3.69
C ARG A 38 -6.81 -7.26 -3.84
N SER A 39 -6.77 -7.77 -5.08
CA SER A 39 -6.89 -9.21 -5.36
C SER A 39 -5.84 -10.06 -4.63
N SER A 40 -4.62 -9.53 -4.47
CA SER A 40 -3.53 -10.18 -3.71
C SER A 40 -3.84 -10.34 -2.22
N VAL A 41 -4.63 -9.42 -1.64
CA VAL A 41 -5.09 -9.45 -0.25
C VAL A 41 -6.25 -10.44 -0.11
N GLN A 42 -7.15 -10.52 -1.08
CA GLN A 42 -8.22 -11.52 -1.10
C GLN A 42 -7.66 -12.96 -1.18
N LEU A 43 -6.64 -13.19 -2.00
CA LEU A 43 -5.97 -14.50 -2.07
C LEU A 43 -5.17 -14.80 -0.80
N LEU A 44 -4.56 -13.79 -0.18
CA LEU A 44 -3.92 -13.96 1.14
C LEU A 44 -4.96 -14.37 2.19
N TYR A 45 -6.12 -13.72 2.21
CA TYR A 45 -7.23 -14.13 3.09
C TYR A 45 -7.63 -15.59 2.84
N GLY A 46 -7.81 -15.98 1.57
CA GLY A 46 -8.09 -17.37 1.21
C GLY A 46 -7.03 -18.35 1.73
N LEU A 47 -5.74 -18.02 1.56
CA LEU A 47 -4.62 -18.82 2.08
C LEU A 47 -4.67 -18.95 3.61
N MET A 48 -4.97 -17.86 4.31
CA MET A 48 -5.10 -17.85 5.78
C MET A 48 -6.28 -18.68 6.26
N VAL A 49 -7.41 -18.64 5.55
CA VAL A 49 -8.57 -19.50 5.82
C VAL A 49 -8.21 -20.97 5.61
N LEU A 50 -7.52 -21.32 4.52
CA LEU A 50 -7.07 -22.68 4.26
C LEU A 50 -6.07 -23.18 5.31
N GLY A 51 -5.10 -22.34 5.70
CA GLY A 51 -4.17 -22.64 6.80
C GLY A 51 -4.88 -22.86 8.13
N THR A 52 -5.92 -22.08 8.41
CA THR A 52 -6.78 -22.25 9.58
C THR A 52 -7.53 -23.59 9.54
N VAL A 53 -8.11 -23.96 8.40
CA VAL A 53 -8.73 -25.29 8.20
C VAL A 53 -7.72 -26.40 8.46
N PHE A 54 -6.52 -26.29 7.89
CA PHE A 54 -5.47 -27.28 8.03
C PHE A 54 -5.08 -27.48 9.51
N ILE A 55 -4.85 -26.40 10.25
CA ILE A 55 -4.50 -26.46 11.68
C ILE A 55 -5.66 -27.00 12.51
N ASN A 56 -6.89 -26.57 12.24
CA ASN A 56 -8.08 -27.08 12.94
C ASN A 56 -8.27 -28.59 12.74
N LEU A 57 -8.02 -29.12 11.54
CA LEU A 57 -8.08 -30.57 11.28
C LEU A 57 -7.04 -31.35 12.09
N ILE A 58 -5.82 -30.81 12.21
CA ILE A 58 -4.76 -31.42 13.02
C ILE A 58 -5.12 -31.39 14.51
N LEU A 59 -5.56 -30.23 15.02
CA LEU A 59 -5.97 -30.09 16.42
C LEU A 59 -7.16 -30.98 16.76
N TRP A 60 -8.16 -31.05 15.87
CA TRP A 60 -9.30 -31.94 16.02
C TRP A 60 -8.86 -33.40 16.12
N ARG A 61 -7.95 -33.84 15.26
CA ARG A 61 -7.40 -35.20 15.31
C ARG A 61 -6.62 -35.47 16.61
N SER A 62 -5.79 -34.53 17.05
CA SER A 62 -4.87 -34.74 18.18
C SER A 62 -5.56 -34.72 19.54
N PHE A 63 -6.53 -33.82 19.74
CA PHE A 63 -7.12 -33.58 21.07
C PHE A 63 -8.58 -34.06 21.19
N PHE A 64 -9.28 -34.27 20.08
CA PHE A 64 -10.72 -34.49 20.06
C PHE A 64 -11.09 -35.70 19.19
N SER A 65 -10.29 -36.77 19.26
CA SER A 65 -10.46 -37.99 18.44
C SER A 65 -11.84 -38.66 18.61
N GLU A 66 -12.46 -38.51 19.78
CA GLU A 66 -13.78 -39.07 20.11
C GLU A 66 -14.95 -38.17 19.67
N TYR A 67 -14.68 -36.96 19.17
CA TYR A 67 -15.68 -35.96 18.84
C TYR A 67 -16.22 -36.10 17.41
N TYR A 68 -17.54 -35.93 17.27
CA TYR A 68 -18.21 -35.86 15.96
C TYR A 68 -18.24 -34.41 15.45
N PHE A 69 -17.31 -34.04 14.58
CA PHE A 69 -17.36 -32.74 13.91
C PHE A 69 -18.24 -32.85 12.66
N PHE A 70 -19.34 -32.07 12.58
CA PHE A 70 -20.33 -32.17 11.50
C PHE A 70 -20.81 -33.60 11.22
N LYS A 71 -21.07 -34.39 12.28
CA LYS A 71 -21.43 -35.82 12.19
C LYS A 71 -20.34 -36.73 11.61
N PHE A 72 -19.13 -36.22 11.40
CA PHE A 72 -17.97 -37.00 11.00
C PHE A 72 -17.15 -37.38 12.23
N ASN A 73 -16.79 -38.66 12.37
CA ASN A 73 -15.94 -39.16 13.45
C ASN A 73 -14.73 -39.86 12.85
N ILE A 74 -13.52 -39.59 13.37
CA ILE A 74 -12.25 -40.08 12.84
C ILE A 74 -11.89 -41.50 13.34
N ASN A 75 -12.63 -42.07 14.28
CA ASN A 75 -12.38 -43.43 14.78
C ASN A 75 -12.79 -44.47 13.72
N GLY A 76 -11.79 -45.21 13.19
CA GLY A 76 -11.91 -46.29 12.21
C GLY A 76 -10.73 -46.33 11.21
N SER A 77 -10.26 -47.53 10.84
CA SER A 77 -9.04 -47.72 10.00
C SER A 77 -9.11 -47.01 8.65
N GLY A 78 -10.26 -47.05 7.96
CA GLY A 78 -10.46 -46.36 6.67
C GLY A 78 -10.54 -44.83 6.77
N LYS A 79 -10.76 -44.27 7.96
CA LYS A 79 -10.97 -42.83 8.16
C LYS A 79 -9.67 -42.06 8.30
N HIS A 80 -8.57 -42.72 8.64
CA HIS A 80 -7.22 -42.14 8.60
C HIS A 80 -6.80 -41.80 7.18
N VAL A 81 -7.13 -42.68 6.22
CA VAL A 81 -6.90 -42.43 4.79
C VAL A 81 -7.69 -41.19 4.35
N LEU A 82 -8.97 -41.10 4.73
CA LEU A 82 -9.81 -39.95 4.37
C LEU A 82 -9.30 -38.62 4.97
N LEU A 83 -8.86 -38.60 6.24
CA LEU A 83 -8.26 -37.40 6.84
C LEU A 83 -6.96 -37.01 6.13
N ALA A 84 -6.10 -37.99 5.82
CA ALA A 84 -4.86 -37.73 5.09
C ALA A 84 -5.16 -37.18 3.68
N THR A 85 -6.17 -37.72 2.98
CA THR A 85 -6.62 -37.20 1.69
C THR A 85 -7.12 -35.76 1.81
N LEU A 86 -7.93 -35.43 2.83
CA LEU A 86 -8.40 -34.06 3.06
C LEU A 86 -7.24 -33.09 3.31
N LEU A 87 -6.28 -33.45 4.15
CA LEU A 87 -5.09 -32.64 4.41
C LEU A 87 -4.26 -32.44 3.13
N ALA A 88 -4.08 -33.49 2.33
CA ALA A 88 -3.40 -33.42 1.05
C ALA A 88 -4.13 -32.50 0.06
N THR A 89 -5.47 -32.57 -0.01
CA THR A 89 -6.29 -31.69 -0.85
C THR A 89 -6.15 -30.23 -0.42
N VAL A 90 -6.23 -29.92 0.88
CA VAL A 90 -6.07 -28.55 1.39
C VAL A 90 -4.67 -28.01 1.08
N ALA A 91 -3.63 -28.84 1.23
CA ALA A 91 -2.26 -28.46 0.89
C ALA A 91 -2.10 -28.17 -0.61
N ALA A 92 -2.67 -29.01 -1.48
CA ALA A 92 -2.64 -28.81 -2.94
C ALA A 92 -3.36 -27.51 -3.36
N VAL A 93 -4.57 -27.27 -2.84
CA VAL A 93 -5.32 -26.03 -3.10
C VAL A 93 -4.57 -24.81 -2.59
N SER A 94 -3.96 -24.89 -1.41
CA SER A 94 -3.12 -23.81 -0.87
C SER A 94 -1.94 -23.49 -1.79
N GLY A 95 -1.31 -24.51 -2.38
CA GLY A 95 -0.27 -24.36 -3.39
C GLY A 95 -0.73 -23.55 -4.60
N TRP A 96 -1.91 -23.87 -5.15
CA TRP A 96 -2.48 -23.13 -6.29
C TRP A 96 -2.88 -21.69 -5.94
N VAL A 97 -3.45 -21.46 -4.76
CA VAL A 97 -3.79 -20.11 -4.29
C VAL A 97 -2.53 -19.27 -4.11
N PHE A 98 -1.46 -19.87 -3.57
CA PHE A 98 -0.18 -19.20 -3.38
C PHE A 98 0.47 -18.84 -4.73
N THR A 99 0.54 -19.76 -5.68
CA THR A 99 1.10 -19.49 -7.01
C THR A 99 0.30 -18.42 -7.75
N ALA A 100 -1.04 -18.48 -7.71
CA ALA A 100 -1.92 -17.45 -8.29
C ALA A 100 -1.66 -16.06 -7.67
N ARG A 101 -1.45 -16.00 -6.34
CA ARG A 101 -1.11 -14.74 -5.65
C ARG A 101 0.21 -14.16 -6.15
N VAL A 102 1.25 -14.99 -6.24
CA VAL A 102 2.57 -14.56 -6.74
C VAL A 102 2.47 -14.06 -8.18
N GLN A 103 1.74 -14.78 -9.03
CA GLN A 103 1.50 -14.39 -10.42
C GLN A 103 0.81 -13.03 -10.53
N ILE A 104 -0.24 -12.77 -9.75
CA ILE A 104 -0.94 -11.47 -9.77
C ILE A 104 -0.01 -10.33 -9.32
N ILE A 105 0.77 -10.53 -8.26
CA ILE A 105 1.73 -9.51 -7.79
C ILE A 105 2.76 -9.20 -8.87
N ASN A 106 3.32 -10.24 -9.50
CA ASN A 106 4.30 -10.08 -10.56
C ASN A 106 3.70 -9.43 -11.82
N ALA A 107 2.44 -9.77 -12.16
CA ALA A 107 1.73 -9.16 -13.28
C ALA A 107 1.53 -7.65 -13.07
N ILE A 108 1.10 -7.23 -11.87
CA ILE A 108 0.91 -5.81 -11.54
C ILE A 108 2.24 -5.06 -11.58
N LYS A 109 3.31 -5.65 -11.02
CA LYS A 109 4.66 -5.08 -11.10
C LYS A 109 5.13 -4.90 -12.53
N ASN A 110 4.96 -5.93 -13.36
CA ASN A 110 5.34 -5.89 -14.76
C ASN A 110 4.52 -4.87 -15.55
N GLN A 111 3.20 -4.79 -15.33
CA GLN A 111 2.34 -3.78 -15.94
C GLN A 111 2.78 -2.36 -15.56
N SER A 112 3.15 -2.14 -14.30
CA SER A 112 3.65 -0.85 -13.81
C SER A 112 4.97 -0.47 -14.45
N LEU A 113 5.89 -1.44 -14.58
CA LEU A 113 7.15 -1.27 -15.28
C LEU A 113 6.92 -0.90 -16.74
N GLN A 114 6.02 -1.59 -17.44
CA GLN A 114 5.68 -1.31 -18.83
C GLN A 114 5.11 0.10 -19.00
N VAL A 115 4.18 0.52 -18.15
CA VAL A 115 3.63 1.89 -18.18
C VAL A 115 4.74 2.92 -17.97
N LEU A 116 5.62 2.70 -17.00
CA LEU A 116 6.74 3.61 -16.73
C LEU A 116 7.73 3.66 -17.91
N MET A 117 8.11 2.51 -18.47
CA MET A 117 9.04 2.45 -19.60
C MET A 117 8.46 3.10 -20.85
N ASN A 118 7.18 2.84 -21.15
CA ASN A 118 6.49 3.45 -22.27
C ASN A 118 6.36 4.97 -22.09
N SER A 119 6.12 5.45 -20.87
CA SER A 119 6.12 6.90 -20.60
C SER A 119 7.50 7.53 -20.77
N ARG A 120 8.56 6.87 -20.29
CA ARG A 120 9.94 7.41 -20.32
C ARG A 120 10.53 7.43 -21.72
N ASN A 121 10.15 6.49 -22.57
CA ASN A 121 10.60 6.42 -23.96
C ASN A 121 9.68 7.18 -24.92
N SER A 122 8.59 7.78 -24.42
CA SER A 122 7.68 8.57 -25.24
C SER A 122 8.31 9.93 -25.54
N THR A 123 8.58 10.20 -26.83
CA THR A 123 9.07 11.49 -27.30
C THR A 123 8.12 12.63 -26.97
N VAL A 124 6.81 12.36 -27.01
CA VAL A 124 5.77 13.32 -26.63
C VAL A 124 5.87 13.65 -25.14
N TYR A 125 6.03 12.64 -24.28
CA TYR A 125 6.19 12.87 -22.85
C TYR A 125 7.45 13.69 -22.55
N ILE A 126 8.59 13.35 -23.18
CA ILE A 126 9.85 14.08 -23.02
C ILE A 126 9.69 15.55 -23.43
N ASP A 127 9.11 15.83 -24.61
CA ASP A 127 8.85 17.21 -25.08
C ASP A 127 7.97 17.98 -24.09
N LYS A 128 6.91 17.36 -23.57
CA LYS A 128 6.03 18.02 -22.59
C LYS A 128 6.73 18.26 -21.24
N VAL A 129 7.56 17.32 -20.78
CA VAL A 129 8.36 17.49 -19.55
C VAL A 129 9.38 18.61 -19.71
N ASP A 130 10.07 18.68 -20.83
CA ASP A 130 11.07 19.73 -21.09
C ASP A 130 10.43 21.12 -21.07
N LYS A 131 9.23 21.26 -21.65
CA LYS A 131 8.41 22.49 -21.59
C LYS A 131 7.98 22.85 -20.16
N VAL A 132 7.57 21.86 -19.36
CA VAL A 132 7.22 22.09 -17.96
C VAL A 132 8.46 22.48 -17.13
N MET A 133 9.60 21.87 -17.41
CA MET A 133 10.85 22.16 -16.72
C MET A 133 11.39 23.55 -17.06
N SER A 134 11.29 23.98 -18.33
CA SER A 134 11.66 25.34 -18.73
C SER A 134 10.76 26.38 -18.05
N LEU A 135 9.45 26.15 -18.01
CA LEU A 135 8.50 26.98 -17.28
C LEU A 135 8.84 27.06 -15.78
N ARG A 136 9.14 25.93 -15.15
CA ARG A 136 9.54 25.90 -13.73
C ARG A 136 10.80 26.72 -13.47
N ARG A 137 11.81 26.61 -14.35
CA ARG A 137 13.04 27.41 -14.24
C ARG A 137 12.75 28.91 -14.38
N ALA A 138 11.90 29.30 -15.32
CA ALA A 138 11.51 30.70 -15.49
C ALA A 138 10.85 31.27 -14.21
N ILE A 139 9.93 30.52 -13.58
CA ILE A 139 9.28 30.92 -12.33
C ILE A 139 10.29 31.04 -11.18
N VAL A 140 11.23 30.10 -11.06
CA VAL A 140 12.28 30.14 -10.04
C VAL A 140 13.17 31.38 -10.21
N GLU A 141 13.55 31.72 -11.43
CA GLU A 141 14.35 32.92 -11.71
C GLU A 141 13.57 34.22 -11.48
N GLU A 142 12.28 34.26 -11.81
CA GLU A 142 11.39 35.37 -11.48
C GLU A 142 11.30 35.59 -9.96
N ASN A 143 11.13 34.52 -9.18
CA ASN A 143 11.10 34.59 -7.71
C ASN A 143 12.43 35.08 -7.12
N LYS A 144 13.56 34.60 -7.67
CA LYS A 144 14.89 35.08 -7.25
C LYS A 144 15.07 36.57 -7.51
N LYS A 145 14.67 37.06 -8.68
CA LYS A 145 14.74 38.49 -9.04
C LYS A 145 13.84 39.35 -8.14
N ALA A 146 12.71 38.81 -7.71
CA ALA A 146 11.80 39.45 -6.76
C ALA A 146 12.29 39.38 -5.30
N GLY A 147 13.43 38.75 -5.01
CA GLY A 147 13.95 38.59 -3.64
C GLY A 147 13.18 37.57 -2.79
N ILE A 148 12.30 36.77 -3.40
CA ILE A 148 11.48 35.78 -2.70
C ILE A 148 12.28 34.49 -2.58
N SER A 149 12.92 34.27 -1.44
CA SER A 149 13.64 33.04 -1.13
C SER A 149 12.79 32.06 -0.30
N GLY A 150 12.94 30.75 -0.54
CA GLY A 150 12.27 29.70 0.23
C GLY A 150 10.83 29.36 -0.17
N VAL A 151 10.20 30.09 -1.09
CA VAL A 151 8.86 29.78 -1.59
C VAL A 151 8.93 28.75 -2.72
N LYS A 152 8.13 27.67 -2.62
CA LYS A 152 8.02 26.66 -3.68
C LYS A 152 7.47 27.30 -4.97
N PRO A 153 8.02 26.99 -6.15
CA PRO A 153 7.53 27.56 -7.41
C PRO A 153 6.12 27.04 -7.71
N PHE A 154 5.19 27.95 -8.03
CA PHE A 154 3.83 27.63 -8.47
C PHE A 154 3.39 28.55 -9.61
N VAL A 155 2.48 28.06 -10.46
CA VAL A 155 1.91 28.84 -11.57
C VAL A 155 0.71 29.62 -11.03
N THR A 156 0.77 30.95 -11.06
CA THR A 156 -0.39 31.80 -10.73
C THR A 156 -1.43 31.78 -11.85
N GLU A 157 -2.68 32.11 -11.51
CA GLU A 157 -3.76 32.22 -12.50
C GLU A 157 -3.44 33.24 -13.60
N ALA A 158 -2.99 34.44 -13.21
CA ALA A 158 -2.56 35.46 -14.15
C ALA A 158 -1.46 34.95 -15.10
N LYS A 159 -0.45 34.24 -14.56
CA LYS A 159 0.60 33.65 -15.39
C LYS A 159 0.03 32.61 -16.35
N TYR A 160 -0.82 31.71 -15.86
CA TYR A 160 -1.42 30.65 -16.65
C TYR A 160 -2.16 31.19 -17.88
N HIS A 161 -2.92 32.28 -17.74
CA HIS A 161 -3.60 32.91 -18.89
C HIS A 161 -2.63 33.49 -19.93
N THR A 162 -1.48 34.02 -19.50
CA THR A 162 -0.43 34.56 -20.38
C THR A 162 0.46 33.50 -21.04
N LEU A 163 0.39 32.24 -20.62
CA LEU A 163 1.18 31.16 -21.21
C LEU A 163 0.79 30.90 -22.66
N LYS A 164 1.78 30.48 -23.46
CA LYS A 164 1.55 30.02 -24.83
C LYS A 164 0.72 28.74 -24.83
N ASP A 165 -0.01 28.50 -25.91
CA ASP A 165 -0.87 27.31 -26.02
C ASP A 165 -0.09 25.99 -25.90
N GLU A 166 1.16 25.98 -26.37
CA GLU A 166 2.06 24.83 -26.23
C GLU A 166 2.39 24.51 -24.76
N GLU A 167 2.58 25.55 -23.94
CA GLU A 167 2.88 25.41 -22.50
C GLU A 167 1.62 24.96 -21.76
N LYS A 168 0.46 25.56 -22.05
CA LYS A 168 -0.83 25.12 -21.50
C LYS A 168 -1.11 23.67 -21.84
N SER A 169 -0.88 23.28 -23.09
CA SER A 169 -0.99 21.90 -23.56
C SER A 169 -0.06 20.96 -22.79
N ALA A 170 1.19 21.37 -22.52
CA ALA A 170 2.13 20.57 -21.73
C ALA A 170 1.67 20.38 -20.28
N ILE A 171 1.16 21.44 -19.64
CA ILE A 171 0.63 21.36 -18.27
C ILE A 171 -0.56 20.40 -18.21
N ILE A 172 -1.54 20.57 -19.10
CA ILE A 172 -2.73 19.70 -19.15
C ILE A 172 -2.34 18.25 -19.40
N TYR A 173 -1.39 18.02 -20.32
CA TYR A 173 -0.87 16.68 -20.59
C TYR A 173 -0.26 16.04 -19.33
N MET A 174 0.56 16.78 -18.59
CA MET A 174 1.18 16.28 -17.35
C MET A 174 0.13 16.00 -16.26
N LEU A 175 -0.85 16.88 -16.09
CA LEU A 175 -1.94 16.67 -15.13
C LEU A 175 -2.78 15.44 -15.48
N ASN A 176 -3.15 15.27 -16.76
CA ASN A 176 -3.88 14.10 -17.24
C ASN A 176 -3.08 12.81 -17.05
N TYR A 177 -1.78 12.85 -17.32
CA TYR A 177 -0.89 11.70 -17.11
C TYR A 177 -0.82 11.30 -15.63
N LEU A 178 -0.62 12.27 -14.72
CA LEU A 178 -0.54 11.98 -13.28
C LEU A 178 -1.89 11.55 -12.71
N GLU A 179 -3.01 12.08 -13.20
CA GLU A 179 -4.36 11.60 -12.87
C GLU A 179 -4.56 10.16 -13.32
N PHE A 180 -4.15 9.80 -14.54
CA PHE A 180 -4.20 8.43 -15.05
C PHE A 180 -3.40 7.47 -14.17
N ILE A 181 -2.17 7.84 -13.78
CA ILE A 181 -1.36 7.03 -12.87
C ILE A 181 -2.07 6.88 -11.52
N SER A 182 -2.64 7.95 -10.99
CA SER A 182 -3.37 7.95 -9.71
C SER A 182 -4.58 7.02 -9.75
N ILE A 183 -5.36 7.07 -10.83
CA ILE A 183 -6.49 6.15 -11.08
C ILE A 183 -5.99 4.69 -11.14
N GLY A 184 -4.90 4.44 -11.86
CA GLY A 184 -4.31 3.10 -11.99
C GLY A 184 -3.87 2.51 -10.65
N ILE A 185 -3.26 3.33 -9.79
CA ILE A 185 -2.88 2.92 -8.43
C ILE A 185 -4.13 2.64 -7.57
N ARG A 186 -5.14 3.53 -7.59
CA ARG A 186 -6.37 3.36 -6.78
C ARG A 186 -7.18 2.12 -7.16
N HIS A 187 -7.12 1.71 -8.42
CA HIS A 187 -7.74 0.45 -8.90
C HIS A 187 -6.87 -0.78 -8.67
N TYR A 188 -5.67 -0.62 -8.09
CA TYR A 188 -4.70 -1.69 -7.89
C TYR A 188 -4.23 -2.35 -9.19
N ASN A 189 -4.26 -1.61 -10.30
CA ASN A 189 -3.69 -2.04 -11.59
C ASN A 189 -2.21 -1.65 -11.70
N LEU A 190 -1.76 -0.71 -10.88
CA LEU A 190 -0.37 -0.28 -10.79
C LEU A 190 0.16 -0.48 -9.37
N ASP A 191 1.41 -0.93 -9.28
CA ASP A 191 2.15 -1.13 -8.03
C ASP A 191 2.56 0.23 -7.47
N GLU A 192 1.86 0.63 -6.41
CA GLU A 192 2.12 1.89 -5.71
C GLU A 192 3.55 1.97 -5.17
N ALA A 193 4.06 0.89 -4.58
CA ALA A 193 5.38 0.92 -3.92
C ALA A 193 6.48 1.17 -4.95
N PHE A 194 6.41 0.45 -6.06
CA PHE A 194 7.32 0.62 -7.18
C PHE A 194 7.23 2.02 -7.81
N LEU A 195 6.02 2.51 -8.10
CA LEU A 195 5.83 3.83 -8.71
C LEU A 195 6.21 4.96 -7.76
N LYS A 196 5.95 4.81 -6.46
CA LYS A 196 6.34 5.80 -5.45
C LYS A 196 7.86 5.97 -5.40
N GLN A 197 8.63 4.87 -5.44
CA GLN A 197 10.10 4.97 -5.49
C GLN A 197 10.59 5.74 -6.73
N SER A 198 9.91 5.58 -7.87
CA SER A 198 10.34 6.17 -9.15
C SER A 198 9.80 7.59 -9.41
N MET A 199 8.61 7.91 -8.91
CA MET A 199 7.83 9.09 -9.32
C MET A 199 7.42 10.01 -8.16
N ARG A 200 7.75 9.71 -6.91
CA ARG A 200 7.35 10.54 -5.75
C ARG A 200 7.72 12.02 -5.91
N SER A 201 8.96 12.30 -6.33
CA SER A 201 9.41 13.67 -6.57
C SER A 201 8.64 14.34 -7.71
N ILE A 202 8.33 13.59 -8.78
CA ILE A 202 7.58 14.08 -9.94
C ILE A 202 6.15 14.44 -9.51
N VAL A 203 5.45 13.55 -8.81
CA VAL A 203 4.08 13.77 -8.31
C VAL A 203 4.03 15.01 -7.40
N ASN A 204 4.89 15.07 -6.39
CA ASN A 204 4.88 16.18 -5.44
C ASN A 204 5.27 17.50 -6.08
N SER A 205 6.33 17.51 -6.90
CA SER A 205 6.78 18.73 -7.57
C SER A 205 5.77 19.26 -8.60
N ASN A 206 5.05 18.39 -9.31
CA ASN A 206 4.03 18.84 -10.27
C ASN A 206 2.76 19.31 -9.55
N TYR A 207 2.38 18.67 -8.44
CA TYR A 207 1.24 19.15 -7.64
C TYR A 207 1.53 20.54 -7.07
N ASP A 208 2.69 20.72 -6.43
CA ASP A 208 3.13 22.02 -5.89
C ASP A 208 3.18 23.10 -6.98
N LEU A 209 3.59 22.74 -8.21
CA LEU A 209 3.68 23.68 -9.32
C LEU A 209 2.30 24.06 -9.90
N PHE A 210 1.36 23.12 -9.97
CA PHE A 210 0.12 23.25 -10.74
C PHE A 210 -1.16 23.28 -9.92
N TYR A 211 -1.11 23.27 -8.58
CA TYR A 211 -2.34 23.24 -7.76
C TYR A 211 -3.33 24.36 -8.10
N LYS A 212 -2.86 25.58 -8.40
CA LYS A 212 -3.72 26.69 -8.88
C LYS A 212 -4.31 26.45 -10.26
N VAL A 213 -3.58 25.78 -11.15
CA VAL A 213 -4.09 25.40 -12.47
C VAL A 213 -5.19 24.34 -12.34
N ILE A 214 -5.06 23.42 -11.38
CA ILE A 214 -6.10 22.44 -11.05
C ILE A 214 -7.36 23.16 -10.55
N GLU A 215 -7.22 24.16 -9.67
CA GLU A 215 -8.34 24.99 -9.19
C GLU A 215 -9.07 25.70 -10.35
N ILE A 216 -8.33 26.27 -11.31
CA ILE A 216 -8.90 26.92 -12.50
C ILE A 216 -9.74 25.92 -13.32
N HIS A 217 -9.21 24.73 -13.59
CA HIS A 217 -9.92 23.71 -14.39
C HIS A 217 -11.12 23.08 -13.68
N ARG A 218 -11.15 23.08 -12.34
CA ARG A 218 -12.33 22.60 -11.59
C ARG A 218 -13.53 23.51 -11.77
N GLY A 219 -13.31 24.82 -11.91
CA GLY A 219 -14.38 25.81 -12.04
C GLY A 219 -15.44 25.67 -10.93
N TYR A 220 -16.68 26.09 -11.22
CA TYR A 220 -17.82 25.88 -10.32
C TYR A 220 -18.43 24.47 -10.49
N ASP A 221 -18.44 23.94 -11.71
CA ASP A 221 -19.24 22.77 -12.10
C ASP A 221 -18.48 21.43 -12.09
N ASN A 222 -17.15 21.42 -12.12
CA ASN A 222 -16.37 20.19 -12.32
C ASN A 222 -15.37 19.88 -11.19
N LYS A 223 -15.90 19.77 -9.97
CA LYS A 223 -15.12 19.52 -8.75
C LYS A 223 -14.32 18.20 -8.77
N ALA A 224 -14.67 17.26 -9.66
CA ALA A 224 -14.02 15.96 -9.74
C ALA A 224 -12.67 15.98 -10.47
N VAL A 225 -12.37 17.03 -11.25
CA VAL A 225 -11.15 17.13 -12.05
C VAL A 225 -9.90 17.03 -11.18
N TYR A 226 -8.99 16.12 -11.54
CA TYR A 226 -7.71 15.87 -10.87
C TYR A 226 -7.81 15.49 -9.38
N THR A 227 -8.97 15.00 -8.94
CA THR A 227 -9.16 14.57 -7.54
C THR A 227 -8.25 13.39 -7.20
N GLN A 228 -8.01 12.49 -8.15
CA GLN A 228 -7.20 11.29 -7.87
C GLN A 228 -5.74 11.65 -7.66
N PHE A 229 -5.24 12.58 -8.46
CA PHE A 229 -3.91 13.14 -8.33
C PHE A 229 -3.72 13.86 -6.99
N GLU A 230 -4.69 14.67 -6.54
CA GLU A 230 -4.64 15.31 -5.23
C GLU A 230 -4.62 14.30 -4.08
N LEU A 231 -5.46 13.25 -4.15
CA LEU A 231 -5.45 12.18 -3.16
C LEU A 231 -4.13 11.41 -3.13
N LEU A 232 -3.52 11.17 -4.30
CA LEU A 232 -2.22 10.52 -4.41
C LEU A 232 -1.11 11.41 -3.83
N HIS A 233 -1.10 12.71 -4.16
CA HIS A 233 -0.18 13.68 -3.58
C HIS A 233 -0.31 13.71 -2.05
N ALA A 234 -1.53 13.79 -1.52
CA ALA A 234 -1.78 13.77 -0.08
C ALA A 234 -1.29 12.47 0.57
N ARG A 235 -1.40 11.32 -0.11
CA ARG A 235 -0.90 10.03 0.37
C ARG A 235 0.62 9.98 0.37
N TRP A 236 1.28 10.41 -0.70
CA TRP A 236 2.74 10.34 -0.85
C TRP A 236 3.49 11.49 -0.14
N GLY A 237 2.81 12.60 0.13
CA GLY A 237 3.30 13.72 0.92
C GLY A 237 3.37 13.42 2.41
N LYS A 238 2.46 12.57 2.94
CA LYS A 238 2.42 12.18 4.36
C LYS A 238 3.64 11.40 4.83
N ASP A 239 4.31 10.68 3.93
CA ASP A 239 5.53 9.93 4.25
C ASP A 239 6.79 10.82 4.30
N GLY A 240 6.63 12.14 4.29
CA GLY A 240 7.70 13.13 4.50
C GLY A 240 8.09 13.29 5.97
N ALA A 241 7.34 12.74 6.92
CA ALA A 241 7.66 12.76 8.34
C ALA A 241 8.62 11.63 8.78
N ALA A 242 9.52 11.18 7.89
CA ALA A 242 10.61 10.31 8.30
C ALA A 242 11.68 11.18 8.98
N LYS A 243 11.92 10.93 10.29
CA LYS A 243 13.08 11.51 10.99
C LYS A 243 14.34 11.21 10.18
N CYS A 244 15.10 12.25 9.85
CA CYS A 244 16.47 12.14 9.38
C CYS A 244 17.28 11.27 10.35
N SER A 245 17.86 10.15 9.89
CA SER A 245 18.61 9.21 10.74
C SER A 245 19.78 9.86 11.48
N LYS A 246 20.42 10.87 10.88
CA LYS A 246 21.52 11.64 11.48
C LYS A 246 21.10 12.84 12.32
N CYS A 247 20.07 13.57 11.89
CA CYS A 247 19.81 14.92 12.40
C CYS A 247 18.53 15.05 13.23
N GLN A 248 17.66 14.03 13.23
CA GLN A 248 16.39 13.97 13.98
C GLN A 248 15.43 15.18 13.85
N ALA A 249 15.74 16.17 13.00
CA ALA A 249 14.93 17.36 12.81
C ALA A 249 13.64 17.01 12.04
N TRP A 250 12.52 17.50 12.57
CA TRP A 250 11.20 17.37 11.94
C TRP A 250 11.07 18.37 10.80
N GLN A 251 10.53 17.94 9.65
CA GLN A 251 9.83 18.86 8.76
C GLN A 251 8.36 18.87 9.19
N ASP A 252 7.81 20.07 9.35
CA ASP A 252 6.46 20.27 9.87
C ASP A 252 5.42 19.55 9.02
N SER A 253 4.70 18.64 9.65
CA SER A 253 3.53 17.98 9.08
C SER A 253 2.32 18.26 9.95
N VAL A 254 1.21 18.58 9.31
CA VAL A 254 -0.09 18.80 9.95
C VAL A 254 -0.51 17.53 10.68
N PHE A 255 -0.77 17.66 11.99
CA PHE A 255 -1.28 16.60 12.85
C PHE A 255 -2.59 16.03 12.28
N VAL A 256 -2.56 14.81 11.75
CA VAL A 256 -3.76 14.00 11.55
C VAL A 256 -3.91 13.11 12.78
N LYS A 257 -5.06 13.22 13.48
CA LYS A 257 -5.46 12.28 14.52
C LYS A 257 -5.35 10.86 13.95
N LYS A 258 -4.39 10.08 14.44
CA LYS A 258 -4.40 8.62 14.23
C LYS A 258 -5.75 8.11 14.72
N PRO A 259 -6.48 7.32 13.94
CA PRO A 259 -7.75 6.77 14.41
C PRO A 259 -7.50 5.92 15.66
N TRP A 260 -8.44 5.95 16.61
CA TRP A 260 -8.27 5.43 17.96
C TRP A 260 -7.70 4.00 17.99
N TYR A 261 -8.12 3.14 17.06
CA TYR A 261 -7.68 1.74 16.97
C TYR A 261 -6.18 1.55 16.73
N VAL A 262 -5.43 2.56 16.23
CA VAL A 262 -3.97 2.48 16.09
C VAL A 262 -3.26 2.57 17.43
N ASN A 263 -3.79 3.37 18.36
CA ASN A 263 -3.23 3.48 19.72
C ASN A 263 -3.65 2.29 20.60
N TYR A 264 -4.79 1.66 20.29
CA TYR A 264 -5.29 0.48 21.00
C TYR A 264 -5.02 -0.84 20.26
N SER A 265 -4.23 -0.85 19.19
CA SER A 265 -4.01 -2.07 18.40
C SER A 265 -3.42 -3.17 19.27
N ALA A 266 -2.45 -2.86 20.14
CA ALA A 266 -1.88 -3.83 21.08
C ALA A 266 -2.92 -4.37 22.08
N ALA A 267 -3.84 -3.52 22.56
CA ALA A 267 -4.89 -3.92 23.50
C ALA A 267 -5.98 -4.77 22.81
N ILE A 268 -6.38 -4.41 21.59
CA ILE A 268 -7.31 -5.19 20.76
C ILE A 268 -6.68 -6.53 20.38
N HIS A 269 -5.39 -6.55 20.05
CA HIS A 269 -4.63 -7.78 19.84
C HIS A 269 -4.59 -8.63 21.11
N CYS A 270 -4.34 -8.04 22.29
CA CYS A 270 -4.40 -8.72 23.59
C CYS A 270 -5.80 -9.29 23.91
N VAL A 271 -6.88 -8.56 23.65
CA VAL A 271 -8.25 -9.03 23.88
C VAL A 271 -8.61 -10.18 22.92
N ALA A 272 -8.23 -10.07 21.64
CA ALA A 272 -8.32 -11.19 20.70
C ALA A 272 -7.42 -12.38 21.13
N MET A 273 -6.25 -12.10 21.74
CA MET A 273 -5.30 -13.07 22.32
C MET A 273 -5.93 -13.88 23.46
N VAL A 274 -6.61 -13.19 24.37
CA VAL A 274 -7.27 -13.80 25.53
C VAL A 274 -8.48 -14.62 25.09
N LEU A 275 -9.19 -14.19 24.04
CA LEU A 275 -10.37 -14.88 23.52
C LEU A 275 -10.08 -16.13 22.67
N THR A 276 -8.84 -16.37 22.22
CA THR A 276 -8.56 -17.43 21.24
C THR A 276 -7.58 -18.54 21.65
N MET A 277 -7.00 -18.55 22.86
CA MET A 277 -6.01 -19.57 23.32
C MET A 277 -4.72 -19.67 22.45
N GLY A 278 -3.63 -20.13 23.07
CA GLY A 278 -2.24 -20.02 22.60
C GLY A 278 -1.87 -20.61 21.23
N ALA A 279 -2.72 -21.40 20.58
CA ALA A 279 -2.51 -21.83 19.19
C ALA A 279 -2.61 -20.65 18.20
N TRP A 280 -3.43 -19.65 18.52
CA TRP A 280 -3.56 -18.43 17.71
C TRP A 280 -2.42 -17.45 17.93
N LEU A 281 -1.75 -17.49 19.08
CA LEU A 281 -0.51 -16.76 19.34
C LEU A 281 0.60 -17.17 18.36
N LEU A 282 0.76 -18.47 18.12
CA LEU A 282 1.73 -18.98 17.13
C LEU A 282 1.36 -18.56 15.71
N LEU A 283 0.07 -18.59 15.36
CA LEU A 283 -0.39 -18.20 14.02
C LEU A 283 -0.26 -16.69 13.79
N ILE A 284 -0.57 -15.85 14.79
CA ILE A 284 -0.40 -14.40 14.73
C ILE A 284 1.07 -14.01 14.77
N LEU A 285 1.92 -14.67 15.57
CA LEU A 285 3.38 -14.48 15.54
C LEU A 285 3.96 -14.89 14.19
N PHE A 286 3.46 -15.97 13.59
CA PHE A 286 3.81 -16.38 12.24
C PHE A 286 3.34 -15.36 11.20
N MET A 287 2.14 -14.78 11.32
CA MET A 287 1.68 -13.68 10.46
C MET A 287 2.53 -12.42 10.60
N TRP A 288 2.90 -12.07 11.84
CA TRP A 288 3.76 -10.92 12.12
C TRP A 288 5.16 -11.15 11.56
N ALA A 289 5.73 -12.34 11.76
CA ALA A 289 7.01 -12.75 11.20
C ALA A 289 6.97 -12.79 9.66
N ILE A 290 5.94 -13.34 9.04
CA ILE A 290 5.76 -13.30 7.58
C ILE A 290 5.67 -11.86 7.09
N LYS A 291 4.88 -11.02 7.76
CA LYS A 291 4.77 -9.61 7.40
C LYS A 291 6.14 -8.95 7.47
N GLU A 292 6.84 -9.08 8.59
CA GLU A 292 8.17 -8.50 8.82
C GLU A 292 9.19 -9.00 7.81
N PHE A 293 9.25 -10.31 7.54
CA PHE A 293 10.17 -10.93 6.58
C PHE A 293 9.84 -10.56 5.12
N LEU A 294 8.57 -10.29 4.82
CA LEU A 294 8.13 -9.82 3.50
C LEU A 294 8.24 -8.29 3.35
N THR A 295 8.23 -7.53 4.45
CA THR A 295 8.43 -6.07 4.46
C THR A 295 9.86 -5.66 4.76
N SER A 296 10.75 -6.58 5.17
CA SER A 296 12.18 -6.30 5.40
C SER A 296 12.98 -6.13 4.11
N GLY A 297 12.31 -6.14 2.96
CA GLY A 297 12.84 -5.56 1.74
C GLY A 297 12.90 -4.04 1.86
N GLU A 298 14.03 -3.55 2.38
CA GLU A 298 14.56 -2.20 2.19
C GLU A 298 13.98 -1.11 3.11
N GLN A 299 14.41 -1.10 4.38
CA GLN A 299 14.60 0.18 5.08
C GLN A 299 15.81 0.87 4.44
N SER A 300 15.60 1.58 3.33
CA SER A 300 16.63 2.48 2.82
C SER A 300 16.85 3.58 3.86
N GLU A 301 18.09 3.71 4.34
CA GLU A 301 18.45 4.82 5.22
C GLU A 301 18.22 6.14 4.48
N HIS A 302 17.15 6.85 4.85
CA HIS A 302 16.87 8.18 4.33
C HIS A 302 17.85 9.19 4.96
N ILE A 303 18.95 9.46 4.25
CA ILE A 303 19.88 10.54 4.56
C ILE A 303 19.34 11.82 3.89
N CYS A 304 19.06 12.87 4.67
CA CYS A 304 18.58 14.15 4.12
C CYS A 304 19.69 14.88 3.34
N TYR A 305 19.32 15.81 2.45
CA TYR A 305 20.28 16.60 1.65
C TYR A 305 21.30 17.37 2.51
N ASN A 306 20.93 17.80 3.72
CA ASN A 306 21.84 18.47 4.66
C ASN A 306 22.82 17.52 5.37
N CYS A 307 22.55 16.22 5.38
CA CYS A 307 23.37 15.19 6.02
C CYS A 307 24.03 14.24 5.02
N ALA A 308 23.69 14.34 3.73
CA ALA A 308 24.44 13.74 2.66
C ALA A 308 25.86 14.34 2.70
N PRO A 309 26.92 13.52 2.58
CA PRO A 309 28.26 14.05 2.43
C PRO A 309 28.21 15.02 1.25
N LYS A 310 28.55 16.29 1.50
CA LYS A 310 28.81 17.21 0.40
C LYS A 310 29.91 16.52 -0.40
N PHE A 311 29.59 16.08 -1.61
CA PHE A 311 30.62 15.79 -2.59
C PHE A 311 31.36 17.11 -2.76
N VAL A 312 32.50 17.23 -2.08
CA VAL A 312 33.46 18.28 -2.34
C VAL A 312 33.96 17.95 -3.73
N ASP A 313 33.67 18.81 -4.70
CA ASP A 313 34.26 18.75 -6.03
C ASP A 313 35.78 18.91 -5.87
N ASP A 314 36.51 17.81 -5.69
CA ASP A 314 37.97 17.78 -5.70
C ASP A 314 38.56 17.98 -7.12
N HIS A 315 37.73 18.35 -8.11
CA HIS A 315 38.16 18.67 -9.46
C HIS A 315 38.57 20.14 -9.69
N ALA A 316 38.63 20.97 -8.64
CA ALA A 316 39.06 22.37 -8.75
C ALA A 316 40.52 22.65 -8.30
N LYS A 317 41.40 21.64 -8.24
CA LYS A 317 42.84 21.81 -7.95
C LYS A 317 43.79 21.09 -8.91
N ALA A 318 43.39 20.96 -10.17
CA ALA A 318 44.28 20.59 -11.26
C ALA A 318 43.98 21.44 -12.49
N ALA A 319 44.24 22.74 -12.39
CA ALA A 319 44.43 23.67 -13.51
C ALA A 319 45.38 24.77 -13.05
#